data_AF-A0A3R8SNI4-F1
#
_entry.id   AF-A0A3R8SNI4-F1
#
_cell.length_a   1.000
_cell.length_b   1.000
_cell.length_c   1.000
_cell.angle_alpha   90.00
_cell.angle_beta   90.00
_cell.angle_gamma   90.00
#
_symmetry.space_group_name_H-M   'P 1'
#
loop_
_entity.id
_entity.type
_entity.pdbx_description
1 polymer ?
#
loop_
_entity_poly.entity_id
_entity_poly.type
_entity_poly.pdbx_seq_one_letter_code
_entity_poly.pdbx_strand_id
1 'polypeptide(L)' 'MKIFQRYNPLQVAKYVKILFRGRLYIKDVGAFEFDKGKILIPKVRDKQHLSVMSEVNRQVMRLQTEMA' A
#
# COMPACT_ATOMS: atom_id res chain seq x y z
N MET A 1 -0.02 -0.82 13.40
CA MET A 1 0.78 -1.31 12.25
C MET A 1 0.20 -2.66 11.83
N LYS A 2 -0.12 -2.87 10.54
CA LYS A 2 -0.67 -4.14 10.04
C LYS A 2 0.41 -4.95 9.32
N ILE A 3 0.45 -6.25 9.58
CA ILE A 3 1.36 -7.20 8.91
C ILE A 3 0.53 -8.03 7.91
N PHE A 4 0.98 -8.04 6.66
CA PHE A 4 0.46 -8.87 5.59
C PHE A 4 1.41 -10.06 5.40
N GLN A 5 0.94 -11.26 5.78
CA GLN A 5 1.73 -12.49 5.68
C GLN A 5 1.97 -12.93 4.22
N ARG A 6 1.15 -12.43 3.30
CA ARG A 6 1.25 -12.66 1.86
C ARG A 6 1.01 -11.35 1.13
N TYR A 7 1.66 -11.17 -0.02
CA TYR A 7 1.42 -10.00 -0.86
C TYR A 7 0.11 -10.16 -1.64
N ASN A 8 -0.88 -9.31 -1.31
CA ASN A 8 -2.12 -9.17 -2.06
C ASN A 8 -2.40 -7.66 -2.23
N PRO A 9 -2.10 -7.08 -3.41
CA PRO A 9 -2.21 -5.64 -3.63
C PRO A 9 -3.60 -5.07 -3.32
N LEU A 10 -4.67 -5.82 -3.61
CA LEU A 10 -6.04 -5.39 -3.39
C LEU A 10 -6.39 -5.32 -1.90
N GLN A 11 -5.99 -6.33 -1.11
CA GLN A 11 -6.20 -6.31 0.34
C GLN A 11 -5.39 -5.20 1.01
N VAL A 12 -4.14 -4.99 0.57
CA VAL A 12 -3.32 -3.88 1.06
C VAL A 12 -3.96 -2.54 0.71
N ALA A 13 -4.44 -2.38 -0.53
CA ALA A 13 -5.12 -1.17 -0.96
C ALA A 13 -6.41 -0.89 -0.16
N LYS A 14 -7.21 -1.91 0.15
CA LYS A 14 -8.38 -1.76 1.04
C LYS A 14 -7.99 -1.22 2.42
N TYR A 15 -6.93 -1.77 3.01
CA TYR A 15 -6.42 -1.31 4.30
C TYR A 15 -5.92 0.14 4.24
N VAL A 16 -5.15 0.49 3.19
CA VAL A 16 -4.64 1.85 2.97
C VAL A 16 -5.78 2.84 2.70
N LYS A 17 -6.83 2.45 1.96
CA LYS A 17 -7.99 3.29 1.66
C LYS A 17 -8.82 3.59 2.91
N ILE A 18 -9.04 2.59 3.77
CA ILE A 18 -9.90 2.72 4.95
C ILE A 18 -9.24 3.61 6.02
N LEU A 19 -7.92 3.53 6.17
CA LEU A 19 -7.20 4.28 7.20
C LEU A 19 -6.58 5.56 6.63
N PHE A 20 -6.71 6.66 7.38
CA PHE A 20 -6.21 7.95 6.91
C PHE A 20 -4.66 8.02 6.86
N ARG A 21 -3.97 7.38 7.82
CA ARG A 21 -2.49 7.35 7.89
C ARG A 21 -2.03 6.11 8.64
N GLY A 22 -0.85 5.59 8.32
CA GLY A 22 -0.26 4.53 9.13
C GLY A 22 0.97 3.87 8.53
N ARG A 23 1.29 2.71 9.08
CA ARG A 23 2.38 1.83 8.63
C ARG A 23 1.86 0.42 8.40
N LEU A 24 2.41 -0.23 7.38
CA LEU A 24 2.19 -1.64 7.09
C LEU A 24 3.50 -2.34 6.77
N TYR A 25 3.52 -3.64 6.99
CA TYR A 25 4.63 -4.52 6.63
C TYR A 25 4.11 -5.66 5.76
N ILE A 26 4.79 -5.94 4.66
CA ILE A 26 4.50 -7.06 3.77
C ILE A 26 5.67 -8.03 3.92
N LYS A 27 5.36 -9.26 4.33
CA LYS A 27 6.37 -10.31 4.49
C LYS A 27 7.16 -10.50 3.19
N ASP A 28 8.48 -10.62 3.31
CA ASP A 28 9.43 -10.81 2.20
C ASP A 28 9.52 -9.63 1.20
N VAL A 29 8.87 -8.50 1.51
CA VAL A 29 8.96 -7.26 0.72
C VAL A 29 9.54 -6.15 1.58
N GLY A 30 8.85 -5.76 2.65
CA GLY A 30 9.31 -4.68 3.52
C GLY A 30 8.21 -3.83 4.14
N ALA A 31 8.65 -2.74 4.78
CA ALA A 31 7.80 -1.80 5.48
C ALA A 31 7.43 -0.59 4.60
N PHE A 32 6.18 -0.16 4.70
CA PHE A 32 5.65 0.98 3.99
C PHE A 32 4.92 1.92 4.93
N GLU A 33 5.04 3.21 4.66
CA GLU A 33 4.25 4.26 5.30
C GLU A 33 3.20 4.76 4.29
N PHE A 34 2.02 5.11 4.78
CA PHE A 34 0.97 5.69 3.96
C PHE A 34 0.30 6.86 4.67
N ASP A 35 -0.18 7.81 3.88
CA ASP A 35 -0.90 8.98 4.33
C ASP A 35 -1.96 9.36 3.29
N LYS A 36 -3.12 9.83 3.76
CA LYS A 36 -4.30 10.20 2.98
C LYS A 36 -4.67 9.16 1.91
N GLY A 37 -4.63 7.87 2.28
CA GLY A 37 -4.96 6.78 1.37
C GLY A 37 -3.91 6.50 0.29
N LYS A 38 -2.66 6.95 0.45
CA LYS A 38 -1.59 6.72 -0.51
C LYS A 38 -0.33 6.19 0.17
N ILE A 39 0.26 5.13 -0.36
CA ILE A 39 1.60 4.69 0.04
C ILE A 39 2.61 5.76 -0.38
N LEU A 40 3.40 6.22 0.60
CA LEU A 40 4.46 7.19 0.42
C LEU A 40 5.68 6.53 -0.24
N ILE A 41 6.61 7.35 -0.74
CA ILE A 41 7.87 6.84 -1.28
C ILE A 41 8.58 6.01 -0.20
N PRO A 42 8.88 4.72 -0.45
CA PRO A 42 9.53 3.87 0.54
C PRO A 42 10.92 4.39 0.90
N LYS A 43 11.33 4.16 2.15
CA LYS A 43 12.68 4.53 2.62
C LYS A 43 13.75 3.74 1.85
N VAL A 44 13.48 2.47 1.56
CA VAL A 44 14.29 1.63 0.69
C VAL A 44 13.82 1.83 -0.75
N ARG A 45 14.66 2.44 -1.60
CA ARG A 45 14.28 2.84 -2.97
C ARG A 45 14.69 1.83 -4.04
N ASP A 46 14.62 0.54 -3.72
CA ASP A 46 14.85 -0.50 -4.72
C ASP A 46 13.65 -0.66 -5.68
N LYS A 47 13.88 -1.39 -6.77
CA LYS A 47 12.87 -1.62 -7.81
C LYS A 47 11.64 -2.34 -7.28
N GLN A 48 11.79 -3.24 -6.30
CA GLN A 48 10.70 -4.03 -5.75
C GLN A 48 9.75 -3.14 -4.94
N HIS A 49 10.27 -2.34 -4.02
CA HIS A 49 9.52 -1.42 -3.19
C HIS A 49 8.78 -0.37 -4.02
N LEU A 50 9.44 0.20 -5.03
CA LEU A 50 8.80 1.17 -5.94
C LEU A 50 7.69 0.54 -6.78
N SER A 51 7.87 -0.72 -7.21
CA SER A 51 6.85 -1.48 -7.94
C SER A 51 5.62 -1.74 -7.06
N VAL A 52 5.83 -2.22 -5.83
CA VAL A 52 4.77 -2.51 -4.86
C VAL A 52 3.99 -1.24 -4.50
N MET A 53 4.70 -0.14 -4.19
CA MET A 53 4.07 1.16 -3.95
C MET A 53 3.16 1.57 -5.11
N SER A 54 3.68 1.52 -6.34
CA SER A 54 2.95 1.94 -7.54
C SER A 54 1.72 1.07 -7.79
N GLU A 55 1.86 -0.25 -7.62
CA GLU A 55 0.79 -1.21 -7.80
C GLU A 55 -0.35 -1.01 -6.77
N VAL A 56 -0.01 -0.92 -5.49
CA VAL A 56 -1.01 -0.69 -4.43
C VAL A 56 -1.72 0.65 -4.63
N ASN A 57 -0.99 1.72 -4.95
CA ASN A 57 -1.61 3.03 -5.19
C ASN A 57 -2.56 3.02 -6.40
N ARG A 58 -2.25 2.25 -7.47
CA ARG A 58 -3.19 2.04 -8.58
C ARG A 58 -4.47 1.34 -8.13
N GLN A 59 -4.36 0.34 -7.27
CA GLN A 59 -5.53 -0.36 -6.71
C GLN A 59 -6.36 0.56 -5.81
N VAL A 60 -5.72 1.43 -5.01
CA VAL A 60 -6.47 2.43 -4.22
C VAL A 60 -7.26 3.37 -5.12
N MET A 61 -6.65 3.88 -6.19
CA MET A 61 -7.36 4.74 -7.16
C MET A 61 -8.56 4.03 -7.79
N ARG A 62 -8.41 2.76 -8.20
CA ARG A 62 -9.54 1.96 -8.73
C ARG A 62 -10.68 1.82 -7.73
N LEU A 63 -10.34 1.49 -6.49
CA LEU A 63 -11.32 1.39 -5.41
C LEU A 63 -12.01 2.73 -5.09
N GLN A 64 -11.38 3.88 -5.40
CA GLN A 64 -12.01 5.19 -5.26
C GLN A 64 -13.00 5.46 -6.41
N THR A 65 -12.65 5.08 -7.64
CA THR A 65 -13.53 5.26 -8.81
C THR A 65 -14.76 4.35 -8.78
N GLU A 66 -14.67 3.14 -8.22
CA GLU A 66 -15.81 2.20 -8.11
C GLU A 66 -16.92 2.64 -7.12
N MET A 67 -16.70 3.69 -6.31
CA MET A 67 -17.67 4.22 -5.35
C MET A 67 -18.22 5.60 -5.72
N ALA A 68 -17.87 6.13 -6.89
CA ALA A 68 -18.36 7.40 -7.43
C ALA A 68 -19.40 7.15 -8.53
#